data_AF-A0A8T3PY57-F1
#
_entry.id   AF-A0A8T3PY57-F1
#
_cell.length_a   1.000
_cell.length_b   1.000
_cell.length_c   1.000
_cell.angle_alpha   90.00
_cell.angle_beta   90.00
_cell.angle_gamma   90.00
#
_symmetry.space_group_name_H-M   'P 1'
#
loop_
_entity.id
_entity.type
_entity.pdbx_description
1 polymer ?
#
loop_
_entity_poly.entity_id
_entity_poly.type
_entity_poly.pdbx_seq_one_letter_code
_entity_poly.pdbx_strand_id
1 'polypeptide(L)'
;MSEPSVRSLTQRWVAEHLAPRPERAHKGDFGRLMVVAGSVEYPGAAMLTGLGAMRAGAGLVTVAAAASVADRLAGIVPELTWMVLDEEAPG
;
A
#
# COMPACT_ATOMS: atom_id res chain seq x y z
N MET A 1 18.09 -19.16 25.56
CA MET A 1 17.65 -18.50 24.30
C MET A 1 17.45 -19.60 23.28
N SER A 2 16.27 -19.71 22.66
CA SER A 2 16.03 -20.67 21.56
C SER A 2 16.83 -20.25 20.35
N GLU A 3 17.43 -21.20 19.62
CA GLU A 3 18.05 -20.91 18.33
C GLU A 3 16.99 -20.42 17.31
N PRO A 4 17.35 -19.48 16.41
CA PRO A 4 16.45 -19.05 15.35
C PRO A 4 16.30 -20.15 14.30
N SER A 5 15.08 -20.66 14.12
CA SER A 5 14.76 -21.59 13.04
C SER A 5 14.55 -20.85 11.72
N VAL A 6 15.32 -21.21 10.68
CA VAL A 6 15.15 -20.67 9.31
C VAL A 6 14.27 -21.62 8.49
N ARG A 7 13.30 -21.09 7.76
CA ARG A 7 12.45 -21.84 6.82
C ARG A 7 12.47 -21.21 5.43
N SER A 8 12.59 -22.04 4.40
CA SER A 8 12.49 -21.58 3.01
C SER A 8 11.04 -21.34 2.60
N LEU A 9 10.77 -20.22 1.91
CA LEU A 9 9.48 -19.91 1.31
C LEU A 9 9.43 -20.48 -0.11
N THR A 10 8.65 -21.54 -0.31
CA THR A 10 8.46 -22.17 -1.63
C THR A 10 7.18 -21.70 -2.29
N GLN A 11 7.04 -21.91 -3.60
CA GLN A 11 5.80 -21.60 -4.33
C GLN A 11 4.59 -22.33 -3.74
N ARG A 12 4.75 -23.60 -3.37
CA ARG A 12 3.71 -24.40 -2.70
C ARG A 12 3.28 -23.73 -1.39
N TRP A 13 4.24 -23.31 -0.57
CA TRP A 13 3.95 -22.64 0.69
C TRP A 13 3.13 -21.36 0.45
N VAL A 14 3.51 -20.53 -0.51
CA VAL A 14 2.75 -19.31 -0.85
C VAL A 14 1.33 -19.64 -1.30
N ALA A 15 1.17 -20.60 -2.21
CA ALA A 15 -0.15 -21.01 -2.70
C ALA A 15 -1.08 -21.52 -1.59
N GLU A 16 -0.55 -22.22 -0.59
CA GLU A 16 -1.30 -22.71 0.57
C GLU A 16 -1.69 -21.60 1.56
N HIS A 17 -1.05 -20.43 1.52
CA HIS A 17 -1.27 -19.32 2.47
C HIS A 17 -2.00 -18.11 1.86
N LEU A 18 -2.29 -18.12 0.56
CA LEU A 18 -3.12 -17.09 -0.07
C LEU A 18 -4.60 -17.40 0.17
N ALA A 19 -5.36 -16.43 0.67
CA ALA A 19 -6.79 -16.58 0.88
C ALA A 19 -7.54 -16.67 -0.47
N PRO A 20 -8.51 -17.58 -0.61
CA PRO A 20 -9.36 -17.63 -1.80
C PRO A 20 -10.21 -16.36 -1.90
N ARG A 21 -10.52 -15.94 -3.13
CA ARG A 21 -11.35 -14.76 -3.39
C ARG A 21 -12.80 -15.18 -3.64
N PRO A 22 -13.77 -14.82 -2.77
CA PRO A 22 -15.17 -15.20 -2.99
C PRO A 22 -15.74 -14.57 -4.26
N GLU A 23 -16.59 -15.31 -4.99
CA GLU A 23 -17.24 -14.81 -6.22
C GLU A 23 -18.13 -13.59 -5.96
N ARG A 24 -18.80 -13.56 -4.81
CA ARG A 24 -19.70 -12.48 -4.39
C ARG A 24 -19.05 -11.56 -3.36
N ALA A 25 -17.85 -11.07 -3.67
CA ALA A 25 -17.13 -10.12 -2.82
C ALA A 25 -17.21 -8.68 -3.37
N HIS A 26 -17.06 -7.70 -2.50
CA HIS A 26 -16.90 -6.29 -2.82
C HIS A 26 -15.60 -5.74 -2.24
N LYS A 27 -15.24 -4.51 -2.61
CA LYS A 27 -14.02 -3.81 -2.16
C LYS A 27 -13.84 -3.68 -0.64
N GLY A 28 -14.88 -3.94 0.14
CA GLY A 28 -14.82 -3.88 1.60
C GLY A 28 -14.31 -5.18 2.23
N ASP A 29 -14.52 -6.32 1.56
CA ASP A 29 -14.10 -7.64 2.05
C ASP A 29 -12.57 -7.80 2.04
N PHE A 30 -11.89 -7.02 1.20
CA PHE A 30 -10.42 -7.01 1.09
C PHE A 30 -9.77 -5.86 1.88
N GLY A 31 -10.51 -5.29 2.83
CA GLY A 31 -10.01 -4.28 3.76
C GLY A 31 -9.80 -2.88 3.16
N ARG A 32 -9.40 -1.97 4.04
CA ARG A 32 -9.00 -0.59 3.74
C ARG A 32 -7.59 -0.38 4.25
N LEU A 33 -6.67 -0.03 3.35
CA LEU A 33 -5.25 0.14 3.67
C LEU A 33 -4.88 1.62 3.59
N MET A 34 -4.22 2.11 4.64
CA MET A 34 -3.60 3.44 4.65
C MET A 34 -2.10 3.31 4.42
N VAL A 35 -1.59 3.99 3.40
CA VAL A 35 -0.15 4.17 3.15
C VAL A 35 0.26 5.52 3.70
N VAL A 36 1.22 5.57 4.61
CA VAL A 36 1.85 6.84 5.03
C VAL A 36 3.25 6.86 4.45
N ALA A 37 3.43 7.54 3.32
CA ALA A 37 4.69 7.54 2.59
C ALA A 37 4.78 8.73 1.64
N GLY A 38 6.02 9.04 1.26
CA GLY A 38 6.31 10.15 0.36
C GLY A 38 6.78 11.39 1.11
N SER A 39 7.84 11.99 0.59
CA SER A 39 8.32 13.32 0.96
C SER A 39 8.63 14.11 -0.31
N VAL A 40 9.05 15.36 -0.18
CA VAL A 40 9.50 16.20 -1.31
C VAL A 40 10.64 15.51 -2.09
N GLU A 41 11.58 14.89 -1.39
CA GLU A 41 12.74 14.18 -1.95
C GLU A 41 12.37 12.78 -2.45
N TYR A 42 11.37 12.14 -1.82
CA TYR A 42 10.99 10.74 -2.10
C TYR A 42 9.51 10.57 -2.49
N PRO A 43 8.95 11.33 -3.44
CA PRO A 43 7.52 11.25 -3.78
C PRO A 43 7.15 9.87 -4.34
N GLY A 44 8.07 9.22 -5.04
CA GLY A 44 7.86 7.88 -5.62
C GLY A 44 7.55 6.79 -4.58
N ALA A 45 7.98 6.96 -3.32
CA ALA A 45 7.69 5.99 -2.26
C ALA A 45 6.18 5.82 -2.03
N ALA A 46 5.42 6.92 -2.13
CA ALA A 46 3.97 6.92 -2.00
C ALA A 46 3.32 6.10 -3.12
N MET A 47 3.73 6.35 -4.37
CA MET A 47 3.21 5.64 -5.55
C MET A 47 3.53 4.15 -5.54
N LEU A 48 4.79 3.79 -5.30
CA LEU A 48 5.23 2.39 -5.34
C LEU A 48 4.51 1.56 -4.29
N THR A 49 4.36 2.11 -3.09
CA THR A 49 3.65 1.43 -1.99
C THR A 49 2.16 1.32 -2.28
N GLY A 50 1.51 2.39 -2.74
CA GLY A 50 0.09 2.39 -3.11
C GLY A 50 -0.22 1.38 -4.22
N LEU A 51 0.58 1.37 -5.30
CA LEU A 51 0.47 0.41 -6.39
C LEU A 51 0.70 -1.02 -5.92
N GLY A 52 1.73 -1.24 -5.10
CA GLY A 52 2.01 -2.54 -4.50
C GLY A 52 0.83 -3.07 -3.69
N ALA A 53 0.22 -2.23 -2.86
CA ALA A 53 -0.95 -2.58 -2.06
C ALA A 53 -2.16 -2.97 -2.93
N MET A 54 -2.47 -2.18 -3.96
CA MET A 54 -3.54 -2.50 -4.91
C MET A 54 -3.29 -3.83 -5.61
N ARG A 55 -2.05 -4.05 -6.09
CA ARG A 55 -1.67 -5.29 -6.81
C ARG A 55 -1.66 -6.51 -5.90
N ALA A 56 -1.37 -6.33 -4.61
CA ALA A 56 -1.47 -7.37 -3.60
C ALA A 56 -2.91 -7.74 -3.22
N GLY A 57 -3.91 -6.97 -3.69
CA GLY A 57 -5.33 -7.27 -3.54
C GLY A 57 -6.05 -6.47 -2.46
N ALA A 58 -5.45 -5.39 -1.93
CA ALA A 58 -6.16 -4.48 -1.02
C ALA A 58 -7.41 -3.90 -1.70
N GLY A 59 -8.54 -3.92 -0.99
CA GLY A 59 -9.82 -3.52 -1.58
C GLY A 59 -9.95 -2.02 -1.80
N LEU A 60 -9.43 -1.23 -0.87
CA LEU A 60 -9.35 0.22 -0.93
C LEU A 60 -7.97 0.65 -0.42
N VAL A 61 -7.35 1.60 -1.13
CA VAL A 61 -6.04 2.15 -0.75
C VAL A 61 -6.15 3.67 -0.66
N THR A 62 -5.75 4.20 0.50
CA THR A 62 -5.61 5.64 0.74
C THR A 62 -4.15 5.95 1.01
N VAL A 63 -3.61 6.96 0.34
CA VAL A 63 -2.25 7.45 0.52
C VAL A 63 -2.29 8.75 1.31
N ALA A 64 -1.74 8.72 2.51
CA ALA A 64 -1.43 9.88 3.31
C ALA A 64 -0.03 10.38 2.96
N ALA A 65 0.03 11.58 2.37
CA ALA A 65 1.27 12.20 1.91
C ALA A 65 1.20 13.71 2.09
N ALA A 66 2.39 14.31 2.10
CA ALA A 66 2.59 15.75 2.07
C ALA A 66 1.82 16.39 0.89
N ALA A 67 1.23 17.57 1.07
CA ALA A 67 0.38 18.24 0.07
C ALA A 67 1.05 18.37 -1.31
N SER A 68 2.31 18.80 -1.38
CA SER A 68 3.10 18.90 -2.61
C SER A 68 3.29 17.55 -3.32
N VAL A 69 3.36 16.46 -2.54
CA VAL A 69 3.48 15.09 -3.06
C VAL A 69 2.14 14.63 -3.62
N ALA A 70 1.05 14.86 -2.89
CA ALA A 70 -0.30 14.53 -3.36
C ALA A 70 -0.64 15.29 -4.65
N ASP A 71 -0.39 16.60 -4.71
CA ASP A 71 -0.66 17.43 -5.89
C ASP A 71 0.13 16.97 -7.12
N ARG A 72 1.38 16.57 -6.94
CA ARG A 72 2.24 16.09 -8.03
C ARG A 72 1.79 14.75 -8.60
N LEU A 73 1.17 13.91 -7.77
CA LEU A 73 0.90 12.51 -8.10
C LEU A 73 -0.59 12.21 -8.31
N ALA A 74 -1.47 13.09 -7.84
CA ALA A 74 -2.90 12.98 -8.02
C ALA A 74 -3.23 12.84 -9.51
N GLY A 75 -4.04 11.83 -9.83
CA GLY A 75 -4.47 11.52 -11.19
C GLY A 75 -3.55 10.58 -11.99
N ILE A 76 -2.32 10.28 -11.52
CA ILE A 76 -1.47 9.28 -12.20
C ILE A 76 -2.08 7.87 -12.08
N VAL A 77 -2.57 7.53 -10.89
CA VAL A 77 -3.30 6.28 -10.60
C VAL A 77 -4.65 6.65 -9.98
N PRO A 78 -5.72 6.70 -10.77
CA PRO A 78 -7.02 7.23 -10.33
C PRO A 78 -7.70 6.38 -9.25
N GLU A 79 -7.30 5.12 -9.08
CA GLU A 79 -7.83 4.22 -8.06
C GLU A 79 -7.31 4.52 -6.65
N LEU A 80 -6.16 5.21 -6.53
CA LEU A 80 -5.63 5.65 -5.25
C LEU A 80 -6.44 6.85 -4.74
N THR A 81 -6.84 6.79 -3.48
CA THR A 81 -7.43 7.93 -2.77
C THR A 81 -6.38 8.63 -1.92
N TRP A 82 -6.59 9.91 -1.61
CA TRP A 82 -5.58 10.74 -0.95
C TRP A 82 -6.08 11.27 0.38
N MET A 83 -5.23 11.21 1.40
CA MET A 83 -5.34 11.97 2.62
C MET A 83 -4.21 13.00 2.61
N VAL A 84 -4.52 14.23 2.29
CA VAL A 84 -3.51 15.29 2.24
C VAL A 84 -3.10 15.62 3.68
N LEU A 85 -1.79 15.57 3.93
CA LEU A 85 -1.20 15.96 5.21
C LEU A 85 -0.64 17.39 5.10
N ASP A 86 -0.74 18.13 6.20
CA ASP A 86 -0.10 19.44 6.32
C ASP A 86 1.42 19.31 6.16
N GLU A 87 2.01 20.26 5.43
CA GLU A 87 3.45 20.32 5.23
C GLU A 87 4.08 21.33 6.19
N GLU A 88 4.96 20.84 7.04
CA GLU A 88 5.87 21.69 7.80
C GLU A 88 7.06 22.08 6.92
N ALA A 89 7.56 23.31 7.09
CA ALA A 89 8.75 23.76 6.39
C ALA A 89 9.95 22.84 6.73
N PRO A 90 10.88 22.60 5.79
CA PRO A 90 12.11 21.89 6.11
C PRO A 90 12.81 22.61 7.28
N GLY A 91 13.06 21.86 8.36
CA GLY A 91 13.76 22.36 9.55
C GLY A 91 15.24 22.60 9.34
#